data_AF-A0A3B8N822-F1
#
_entry.id   AF-A0A3B8N822-F1
#
_cell.length_a   1.000
_cell.length_b   1.000
_cell.length_c   1.000
_cell.angle_alpha   90.00
_cell.angle_beta   90.00
_cell.angle_gamma   90.00
#
_symmetry.space_group_name_H-M   'P 1'
#
loop_
_entity.id
_entity.type
_entity.pdbx_description
1 polymer ?
#
loop_
_entity_poly.entity_id
_entity_poly.type
_entity_poly.pdbx_seq_one_letter_code
_entity_poly.pdbx_strand_id
1 'polypeptide(L)' 'MQSSKLKELIDQLPPDLYQVVEDFIEFLLTKRKKPIKPPTFEWAGALEDLRDSYTSVELQHKILDWRSGKS' A
#
# COMPACT_ATOMS: atom_id res chain seq x y z
N MET A 1 -6.98 -35.27 5.78
CA MET A 1 -6.33 -35.81 4.57
C MET A 1 -5.80 -34.73 3.60
N GLN A 2 -5.68 -33.45 3.99
CA GLN A 2 -5.17 -32.40 3.08
C GLN A 2 -3.64 -32.20 3.14
N SER A 3 -3.03 -32.43 4.31
CA SER A 3 -1.59 -32.21 4.52
C SER A 3 -0.70 -33.18 3.75
N SER A 4 -1.17 -34.41 3.50
CA SER A 4 -0.41 -35.45 2.81
C SER A 4 -0.21 -35.14 1.32
N LYS A 5 -1.25 -34.65 0.65
CA LYS A 5 -1.21 -34.34 -0.79
C LYS A 5 -0.30 -33.16 -1.10
N LEU A 6 -0.23 -32.16 -0.21
CA LEU A 6 0.69 -31.03 -0.37
C LEU A 6 2.15 -31.48 -0.28
N LYS A 7 2.44 -32.41 0.63
CA LYS A 7 3.79 -32.93 0.84
C LYS A 7 4.26 -33.77 -0.36
N GLU A 8 3.39 -34.60 -0.93
CA GLU A 8 3.69 -35.36 -2.16
C GLU A 8 3.95 -34.47 -3.38
N LEU A 9 3.27 -33.33 -3.48
CA LEU A 9 3.51 -32.36 -4.56
C LEU A 9 4.86 -31.66 -4.38
N ILE A 10 5.23 -31.31 -3.14
CA ILE A 10 6.53 -30.71 -2.83
C ILE A 10 7.66 -31.69 -3.12
N ASP A 11 7.52 -32.97 -2.77
CA ASP A 11 8.55 -33.99 -3.04
C ASP A 11 8.74 -34.27 -4.56
N GLN A 12 7.74 -34.01 -5.39
CA GLN A 12 7.83 -34.11 -6.86
C GLN A 12 8.41 -32.86 -7.52
N LEU A 13 8.62 -31.77 -6.77
CA LEU A 13 9.18 -30.55 -7.35
C LEU A 13 10.69 -30.67 -7.61
N PRO A 14 11.19 -30.03 -8.67
CA PRO A 14 12.62 -29.86 -8.89
C PRO A 14 13.27 -29.07 -7.74
N PRO A 15 14.52 -29.39 -7.35
CA PRO A 15 15.26 -28.70 -6.29
C PRO A 15 15.31 -27.17 -6.46
N ASP A 16 15.32 -26.67 -7.70
CA ASP A 16 15.34 -25.25 -8.03
C ASP A 16 14.09 -24.47 -7.57
N LEU A 17 12.96 -25.16 -7.36
CA LEU A 17 11.68 -24.53 -7.03
C LEU A 17 11.34 -24.59 -5.55
N TYR A 18 12.11 -25.31 -4.71
CA TYR A 18 11.86 -25.39 -3.28
C TYR A 18 11.97 -24.03 -2.60
N GLN A 19 12.96 -23.22 -3.02
CA GLN A 19 13.17 -21.89 -2.48
C GLN A 19 11.98 -20.97 -2.77
N VAL A 20 11.41 -21.05 -3.98
CA VAL A 20 10.21 -20.28 -4.36
C VAL A 20 8.99 -20.72 -3.56
N VAL A 21 8.86 -22.02 -3.30
CA VAL A 21 7.76 -22.56 -2.49
C VAL A 21 7.90 -22.15 -1.02
N GLU A 22 9.12 -22.15 -0.48
CA GLU A 22 9.43 -21.67 0.87
C GLU A 22 9.05 -20.20 1.01
N ASP A 23 9.53 -19.33 0.12
CA ASP A 23 9.19 -17.91 0.07
C ASP A 23 7.67 -17.70 -0.03
N PHE A 24 6.98 -18.51 -0.83
CA PHE A 24 5.53 -18.41 -0.99
C PHE A 24 4.77 -18.82 0.27
N ILE A 25 5.23 -19.87 0.96
CA ILE A 25 4.65 -20.30 2.24
C ILE A 25 4.89 -19.23 3.30
N GLU A 26 6.10 -18.68 3.39
CA GLU A 26 6.44 -17.59 4.32
C GLU A 26 5.59 -16.34 4.05
N PHE A 27 5.40 -16.00 2.76
CA PHE A 27 4.49 -14.94 2.34
C PHE A 27 3.06 -15.19 2.80
N LEU A 28 2.52 -16.40 2.61
CA LEU A 28 1.15 -16.75 3.01
C LEU A 28 0.96 -16.75 4.54
N LEU A 29 1.98 -17.16 5.30
CA LEU A 29 1.98 -17.09 6.75
C LEU A 29 1.98 -15.62 7.22
N THR A 30 2.81 -14.79 6.60
CA THR A 30 2.89 -13.35 6.87
C THR A 30 1.63 -12.59 6.46
N LYS A 31 0.93 -13.05 5.41
CA LYS A 31 -0.31 -12.43 4.93
C LYS A 31 -1.52 -12.68 5.81
N ARG A 32 -1.42 -13.50 6.87
CA ARG A 32 -2.53 -13.75 7.79
C ARG A 32 -2.89 -12.49 8.58
N LYS A 33 -3.82 -11.73 7.98
CA LYS A 33 -4.70 -10.73 8.58
C LYS A 33 -3.97 -9.58 9.27
N LYS A 34 -3.38 -8.69 8.47
CA LYS A 34 -3.47 -7.28 8.87
C LYS A 34 -4.97 -6.94 8.87
N PRO A 35 -5.56 -6.52 10.00
CA PRO A 35 -6.95 -6.09 10.00
C PRO A 35 -7.07 -4.99 8.94
N ILE A 36 -8.00 -5.18 7.99
CA ILE A 36 -8.35 -4.14 7.03
C ILE A 36 -8.99 -3.04 7.87
N LYS A 37 -8.19 -2.04 8.24
CA LYS A 37 -8.72 -0.85 8.90
C LYS A 37 -9.60 -0.13 7.88
N PRO A 38 -10.80 0.32 8.27
CA PRO A 38 -11.56 1.21 7.41
C PRO A 38 -10.69 2.44 7.10
N PRO A 39 -10.74 2.98 5.88
CA PRO A 39 -10.07 4.24 5.57
C PRO A 39 -10.63 5.31 6.51
N THR A 40 -9.76 5.97 7.27
CA THR A 40 -10.20 6.89 8.33
C THR A 40 -10.63 8.26 7.79
N PHE A 41 -10.41 8.56 6.50
CA PHE A 41 -10.75 9.85 5.85
C PHE A 41 -10.37 11.08 6.68
N GLU A 42 -9.41 10.98 7.61
CA GLU A 42 -9.04 12.06 8.54
C GLU A 42 -8.45 13.27 7.82
N TRP A 43 -8.00 13.08 6.58
CA TRP A 43 -7.56 14.16 5.69
C TRP A 43 -8.73 14.96 5.09
N ALA A 44 -9.95 14.40 5.04
CA ALA A 44 -11.11 15.09 4.51
C ALA A 44 -11.55 16.17 5.51
N GLY A 45 -11.46 17.44 5.11
CA GLY A 45 -11.75 18.58 5.98
C GLY A 45 -10.53 19.16 6.71
N ALA A 46 -9.35 18.53 6.63
CA ALA A 46 -8.12 19.04 7.25
C ALA A 46 -7.64 20.41 6.71
N LEU A 47 -8.24 20.89 5.62
CA LEU A 47 -7.96 22.18 4.98
C LEU A 47 -9.16 23.14 5.07
N GLU A 48 -10.17 22.84 5.90
CA GLU A 48 -11.37 23.69 6.03
C GLU A 48 -11.04 25.08 6.59
N ASP A 49 -10.19 25.16 7.61
CA ASP A 49 -9.74 26.44 8.20
C ASP A 49 -8.94 27.32 7.22
N LEU A 50 -8.36 26.71 6.19
CA LEU A 50 -7.58 27.39 5.16
C LEU A 50 -8.46 27.90 4.03
N ARG A 51 -9.73 27.47 3.95
CA ARG A 51 -10.70 27.92 2.95
C ARG A 51 -10.99 29.42 3.08
N ASP A 52 -11.10 29.91 4.30
CA ASP A 52 -11.37 31.34 4.57
C ASP A 52 -10.08 32.19 4.48
N SER A 53 -8.92 31.55 4.58
CA SER A 53 -7.61 32.21 4.55
C SER A 53 -7.04 32.37 3.14
N TYR A 54 -7.54 31.61 2.17
CA TYR A 54 -7.04 31.63 0.80
C TYR A 54 -8.17 31.63 -0.21
N THR A 55 -8.21 32.68 -1.02
CA THR A 55 -9.08 32.71 -2.20
C THR A 55 -8.51 31.80 -3.30
N SER A 56 -9.40 31.25 -4.13
CA SER A 56 -9.00 30.43 -5.30
C SER A 56 -7.97 31.14 -6.20
N VAL A 57 -8.05 32.46 -6.29
CA VAL A 57 -7.16 33.30 -7.09
C VAL A 57 -5.77 33.42 -6.45
N GLU A 58 -5.66 33.56 -5.13
CA GLU A 58 -4.36 33.60 -4.44
C GLU A 58 -3.61 32.27 -4.54
N LEU A 59 -4.33 31.15 -4.48
CA LEU A 59 -3.75 29.83 -4.68
C LEU A 59 -3.20 29.67 -6.11
N GLN A 60 -3.92 30.17 -7.11
CA GLN A 60 -3.46 30.14 -8.51
C GLN A 60 -2.17 30.95 -8.71
N HIS A 61 -2.07 32.14 -8.11
CA HIS A 61 -0.84 32.93 -8.14
C HIS A 61 0.33 32.21 -7.45
N LYS A 62 0.11 31.66 -6.25
CA LYS A 62 1.13 30.86 -5.54
C LYS A 62 1.60 29.65 -6.34
N ILE A 63 0.69 28.96 -7.04
CA ILE A 63 1.04 27.82 -7.91
C ILE A 63 1.93 28.27 -9.07
N LEU A 64 1.65 29.43 -9.67
CA LEU A 64 2.49 30.00 -10.73
C LEU A 64 3.88 30.36 -10.22
N ASP A 65 3.98 30.92 -9.02
CA ASP A 65 5.26 31.28 -8.39
C ASP A 65 6.10 30.03 -8.06
N TRP A 66 5.48 29.01 -7.46
CA TRP A 66 6.15 27.73 -7.15
C TRP A 66 6.65 26.99 -8.40
N ARG A 67 5.87 27.01 -9.49
CA ARG A 67 6.29 26.43 -10.78
C ARG A 67 7.39 27.23 -11.46
N SER A 68 7.44 28.53 -11.22
CA SER A 68 8.43 29.42 -11.81
C SER A 68 9.72 29.50 -10.97
N GLY A 69 9.80 28.80 -9.85
CA GLY A 69 10.99 28.74 -8.99
C GLY A 69 11.35 30.06 -8.32
N LYS A 70 10.41 31.03 -8.27
CA LYS A 70 10.59 32.27 -7.51
C LYS A 70 10.19 31.99 -6.07
N SER A 71 11.18 31.59 -5.26
CA SER A 71 11.12 31.61 -3.79
C SER A 71 11.54 32.96 -3.25
#